data_AF-R7LNV9-F1
#
_entry.id   AF-R7LNV9-F1
#
_cell.length_a   1.000
_cell.length_b   1.000
_cell.length_c   1.000
_cell.angle_alpha   90.00
_cell.angle_beta   90.00
_cell.angle_gamma   90.00
#
_symmetry.space_group_name_H-M   'P 1'
#
loop_
_entity.id
_entity.type
_entity.pdbx_description
1 polymer ?
#
loop_
_entity_poly.entity_id
_entity_poly.type
_entity_poly.pdbx_seq_one_letter_code
_entity_poly.pdbx_strand_id
1 'polypeptide(L)'
;MLAGNVTKIDKEAPKSFTPTTSSTTNSITVVANTTDQTKTATNGESGMEGYRFSKDEGKTWTEWQTNGTYKFNDMLKDINGSTYNIVVQAKDKAQNITTSTIVQATTAKNMEYYINEKDKLLATILNDQDANTRLFFKDSSDGAIVAMAYTQVENSSPDGIKFDNFTWLHPILVSTTENGAKYYGDSRDEWYNQSMNDIYDFEYKGVKYYCSSMTGWVVMGYNEFFSRYTTTFKTLNESTNPYKNGVSGPKEAGLALVKKYLGE
;
A
#
# COMPACT_ATOMS: atom_id res chain seq x y z
N MET A 1 -50.33 41.89 11.80
CA MET A 1 -49.66 41.06 10.78
C MET A 1 -48.31 41.69 10.49
N LEU A 2 -47.19 41.02 10.78
CA LEU A 2 -45.91 41.45 10.23
C LEU A 2 -45.86 41.02 8.76
N ALA A 3 -46.13 41.96 7.85
CA ALA A 3 -45.79 41.77 6.44
C ALA A 3 -44.28 41.99 6.29
N GLY A 4 -43.50 40.95 6.56
CA GLY A 4 -42.08 40.95 6.25
C GLY A 4 -41.91 40.85 4.73
N ASN A 5 -41.52 41.93 4.08
CA ASN A 5 -41.05 41.87 2.69
C ASN A 5 -39.74 41.05 2.66
N VAL A 6 -39.82 39.77 2.27
CA VAL A 6 -38.64 38.95 1.96
C VAL A 6 -38.08 39.46 0.64
N THR A 7 -37.19 40.45 0.72
CA THR A 7 -36.73 41.17 -0.48
C THR A 7 -35.65 40.45 -1.27
N LYS A 8 -35.05 39.38 -0.74
CA LYS A 8 -33.90 38.71 -1.36
C LYS A 8 -33.90 37.23 -1.01
N ILE A 9 -34.57 36.43 -1.84
CA ILE A 9 -34.38 34.98 -1.87
C ILE A 9 -33.11 34.75 -2.67
N ASP A 10 -32.16 34.04 -2.10
CA ASP A 10 -30.99 33.56 -2.82
C ASP A 10 -31.29 32.18 -3.39
N LYS A 11 -31.22 32.06 -4.71
CA LYS A 11 -31.56 30.85 -5.47
C LYS A 11 -30.37 30.31 -6.24
N GLU A 12 -29.24 31.01 -6.21
CA GLU A 12 -28.09 30.63 -7.00
C GLU A 12 -27.16 29.79 -6.15
N ALA A 13 -26.68 28.68 -6.70
CA ALA A 13 -25.70 27.86 -6.01
C ALA A 13 -24.31 28.53 -6.03
N PRO A 14 -23.41 28.17 -5.09
CA PRO A 14 -22.04 28.66 -5.09
C PRO A 14 -21.34 28.51 -6.44
N LYS A 15 -20.32 29.32 -6.73
CA LYS A 15 -19.60 29.24 -8.00
C LYS A 15 -18.99 27.84 -8.22
N SER A 16 -18.88 27.43 -9.47
CA SER A 16 -18.15 26.22 -9.83
C SER A 16 -16.68 26.33 -9.44
N PHE A 17 -16.10 25.22 -9.03
CA PHE A 17 -14.73 25.17 -8.53
C PHE A 17 -14.12 23.77 -8.75
N THR A 18 -12.79 23.72 -8.67
CA THR A 18 -12.00 22.49 -8.70
C THR A 18 -11.21 22.42 -7.41
N PRO A 19 -11.38 21.38 -6.57
CA PRO A 19 -10.59 21.23 -5.35
C PRO A 19 -9.13 20.91 -5.71
N THR A 20 -8.21 21.21 -4.79
CA THR A 20 -6.83 20.72 -4.88
C THR A 20 -6.62 19.58 -3.90
N THR A 21 -5.66 18.71 -4.20
CA THR A 21 -5.34 17.56 -3.35
C THR A 21 -3.84 17.47 -3.08
N SER A 22 -3.50 16.97 -1.90
CA SER A 22 -2.14 16.56 -1.56
C SER A 22 -2.15 15.21 -0.88
N SER A 23 -1.24 14.34 -1.29
CA SER A 23 -1.20 12.95 -0.83
C SER A 23 0.04 12.67 0.01
N THR A 24 -0.13 11.84 1.02
CA THR A 24 0.96 11.10 1.66
C THR A 24 0.84 9.62 1.28
N THR A 25 1.64 8.77 1.91
CA THR A 25 1.53 7.32 1.77
C THR A 25 0.17 6.79 2.24
N ASN A 26 -0.45 7.37 3.28
CA ASN A 26 -1.70 6.84 3.86
C ASN A 26 -2.82 7.87 4.03
N SER A 27 -2.67 9.08 3.49
CA SER A 27 -3.71 10.12 3.60
C SER A 27 -3.81 11.00 2.37
N ILE A 28 -5.00 11.54 2.13
CA ILE A 28 -5.24 12.56 1.10
C ILE A 28 -5.90 13.77 1.77
N THR A 29 -5.26 14.93 1.66
CA THR A 29 -5.83 16.21 2.07
C THR A 29 -6.45 16.88 0.86
N VAL A 30 -7.69 17.33 1.00
CA VAL A 30 -8.47 18.01 -0.03
C VAL A 30 -8.73 19.43 0.44
N VAL A 31 -8.46 20.40 -0.42
CA VAL A 31 -8.76 21.82 -0.18
C VAL A 31 -9.74 22.30 -1.23
N ALA A 32 -10.88 22.78 -0.77
CA ALA A 32 -11.93 23.37 -1.57
C ALA A 32 -12.06 24.86 -1.25
N ASN A 33 -12.06 25.67 -2.30
CA ASN A 33 -12.28 27.11 -2.18
C ASN A 33 -13.29 27.50 -3.25
N THR A 34 -14.41 28.04 -2.81
CA THR A 34 -15.40 28.67 -3.69
C THR A 34 -16.06 29.82 -2.95
N THR A 35 -16.71 30.70 -3.70
CA THR A 35 -17.50 31.80 -3.16
C THR A 35 -18.93 31.65 -3.62
N ASP A 36 -19.82 32.33 -2.90
CA ASP A 36 -21.17 32.55 -3.38
C ASP A 36 -21.17 33.38 -4.67
N GLN A 37 -22.30 33.36 -5.37
CA GLN A 37 -22.56 34.21 -6.51
C GLN A 37 -22.73 35.65 -6.04
N THR A 38 -22.31 36.59 -6.88
CA THR A 38 -22.52 38.01 -6.59
C THR A 38 -24.00 38.33 -6.69
N LYS A 39 -24.53 39.03 -5.69
CA LYS A 39 -25.93 39.46 -5.67
C LYS A 39 -26.39 40.13 -6.97
N THR A 40 -27.59 39.79 -7.43
CA THR A 40 -28.25 40.39 -8.62
C THR A 40 -29.52 41.16 -8.23
N ALA A 41 -30.27 41.66 -9.23
CA ALA A 41 -31.56 42.30 -9.00
C ALA A 41 -32.63 41.32 -8.47
N THR A 42 -32.49 40.03 -8.79
CA THR A 42 -33.49 38.97 -8.48
C THR A 42 -33.00 37.93 -7.50
N ASN A 43 -31.68 37.82 -7.27
CA ASN A 43 -31.07 36.85 -6.36
C ASN A 43 -30.20 37.53 -5.30
N GLY A 44 -30.20 36.95 -4.10
CA GLY A 44 -29.33 37.33 -2.99
C GLY A 44 -27.87 36.89 -3.16
N GLU A 45 -27.10 37.12 -2.10
CA GLU A 45 -25.78 36.53 -1.85
C GLU A 45 -25.80 36.18 -0.36
N SER A 46 -26.19 34.96 -0.05
CA SER A 46 -26.37 34.46 1.31
C SER A 46 -25.04 34.11 1.99
N GLY A 47 -23.99 33.95 1.19
CA GLY A 47 -22.65 33.57 1.60
C GLY A 47 -22.54 32.07 1.84
N MET A 48 -21.30 31.59 1.96
CA MET A 48 -21.02 30.17 2.18
C MET A 48 -21.48 29.70 3.56
N GLU A 49 -22.06 28.50 3.62
CA GLU A 49 -22.36 27.79 4.87
C GLU A 49 -21.35 26.68 5.14
N GLY A 50 -21.01 25.86 4.14
CA GLY A 50 -20.06 24.78 4.36
C GLY A 50 -19.80 23.88 3.17
N TYR A 51 -19.04 22.83 3.46
CA TYR A 51 -18.50 21.85 2.52
C TYR A 51 -18.71 20.43 3.05
N ARG A 52 -18.83 19.48 2.14
CA ARG A 52 -18.67 18.05 2.44
C ARG A 52 -17.88 17.37 1.33
N PHE A 53 -17.20 16.30 1.69
CA PHE A 53 -16.16 15.69 0.86
C PHE A 53 -16.52 14.25 0.57
N SER A 54 -16.14 13.79 -0.61
CA SER A 54 -16.32 12.41 -1.05
C SER A 54 -15.01 11.91 -1.65
N LYS A 55 -14.70 10.63 -1.41
CA LYS A 55 -13.56 9.92 -1.99
C LYS A 55 -13.94 8.90 -3.08
N ASP A 56 -15.23 8.79 -3.39
CA ASP A 56 -15.80 7.74 -4.23
C ASP A 56 -16.87 8.27 -5.20
N GLU A 57 -16.61 9.44 -5.80
CA GLU A 57 -17.49 10.07 -6.81
C GLU A 57 -18.90 10.44 -6.29
N GLY A 58 -19.02 10.68 -4.99
CA GLY A 58 -20.24 11.15 -4.35
C GLY A 58 -21.18 10.03 -3.91
N LYS A 59 -20.69 8.78 -3.87
CA LYS A 59 -21.45 7.65 -3.33
C LYS A 59 -21.55 7.77 -1.81
N THR A 60 -20.47 8.18 -1.16
CA THR A 60 -20.44 8.47 0.28
C THR A 60 -19.91 9.88 0.52
N TRP A 61 -20.44 10.53 1.56
CA TRP A 61 -20.07 11.90 1.92
C TRP A 61 -19.69 11.98 3.38
N THR A 62 -18.74 12.84 3.69
CA THR A 62 -18.54 13.32 5.06
C THR A 62 -19.76 14.12 5.51
N GLU A 63 -19.85 14.35 6.82
CA GLU A 63 -20.72 15.39 7.35
C GLU A 63 -20.34 16.78 6.78
N TRP A 64 -21.30 17.69 6.81
CA TRP A 64 -21.06 19.09 6.45
C TRP A 64 -20.16 19.76 7.50
N GLN A 65 -19.20 20.56 7.03
CA GLN A 65 -18.32 21.36 7.88
C GLN A 65 -18.11 22.75 7.26
N THR A 66 -17.79 23.74 8.08
CA THR A 66 -17.51 25.11 7.60
C THR A 66 -16.14 25.23 6.93
N ASN A 67 -15.19 24.38 7.32
CA ASN A 67 -13.83 24.39 6.78
C ASN A 67 -13.78 23.77 5.37
N GLY A 68 -13.18 24.49 4.42
CA GLY A 68 -12.92 24.00 3.06
C GLY A 68 -11.81 22.95 2.98
N THR A 69 -11.19 22.57 4.10
CA THR A 69 -10.13 21.54 4.14
C THR A 69 -10.58 20.28 4.86
N TYR A 70 -10.34 19.12 4.25
CA TYR A 70 -10.59 17.80 4.86
C TYR A 70 -9.44 16.83 4.59
N LYS A 71 -9.09 16.00 5.57
CA LYS A 71 -8.07 14.96 5.44
C LYS A 71 -8.70 13.58 5.56
N PHE A 72 -8.67 12.82 4.48
CA PHE A 72 -8.95 11.39 4.52
C PHE A 72 -7.71 10.62 5.01
N ASN A 73 -7.87 9.81 6.05
CA ASN A 73 -6.84 8.87 6.53
C ASN A 73 -7.16 7.44 6.05
N ASP A 74 -6.22 6.52 6.26
CA ASP A 74 -6.34 5.09 5.91
C ASP A 74 -6.68 4.88 4.43
N MET A 75 -5.98 5.64 3.60
CA MET A 75 -6.21 5.71 2.16
C MET A 75 -5.32 4.75 1.38
N LEU A 76 -4.33 4.10 1.99
CA LEU A 76 -3.52 3.08 1.31
C LEU A 76 -4.25 1.73 1.34
N LYS A 77 -4.51 1.16 0.15
CA LYS A 77 -5.15 -0.16 -0.01
C LYS A 77 -4.36 -1.12 -0.89
N ASP A 78 -3.35 -0.61 -1.59
CA ASP A 78 -2.50 -1.32 -2.53
C ASP A 78 -1.05 -0.90 -2.32
N ILE A 79 -0.13 -1.84 -2.51
CA ILE A 79 1.32 -1.61 -2.42
C ILE A 79 1.82 -0.54 -3.40
N ASN A 80 1.13 -0.34 -4.52
CA ASN A 80 1.41 0.64 -5.55
C ASN A 80 0.82 2.03 -5.30
N GLY A 81 0.17 2.25 -4.16
CA GLY A 81 -0.67 3.42 -3.93
C GLY A 81 -2.10 3.18 -4.40
N SER A 82 -3.01 4.05 -3.99
CA SER A 82 -4.44 3.89 -4.23
C SER A 82 -5.03 5.18 -4.77
N THR A 83 -5.72 5.08 -5.90
CA THR A 83 -6.35 6.21 -6.59
C THR A 83 -7.80 6.35 -6.16
N TYR A 84 -8.20 7.59 -5.89
CA TYR A 84 -9.54 7.98 -5.47
C TYR A 84 -10.04 9.11 -6.35
N ASN A 85 -11.34 9.08 -6.64
CA ASN A 85 -12.01 10.13 -7.38
C ASN A 85 -12.67 11.06 -6.37
N ILE A 86 -11.98 12.16 -6.07
CA ILE A 86 -12.36 13.14 -5.07
C ILE A 86 -13.37 14.11 -5.67
N VAL A 87 -14.44 14.38 -4.94
CA VAL A 87 -15.42 15.42 -5.26
C VAL A 87 -15.85 16.12 -3.98
N VAL A 88 -16.15 17.41 -4.08
CA VAL A 88 -16.56 18.25 -2.96
C VAL A 88 -17.89 18.90 -3.30
N GLN A 89 -18.80 18.98 -2.32
CA GLN A 89 -19.97 19.82 -2.41
C GLN A 89 -19.80 21.03 -1.51
N ALA A 90 -20.18 22.20 -2.01
CA ALA A 90 -20.27 23.43 -1.25
C ALA A 90 -21.73 23.87 -1.18
N LYS A 91 -22.14 24.41 -0.03
CA LYS A 91 -23.50 24.89 0.22
C LYS A 91 -23.45 26.32 0.73
N ASP A 92 -24.33 27.16 0.22
CA ASP A 92 -24.56 28.51 0.75
C ASP A 92 -25.53 28.49 1.95
N LYS A 93 -25.82 29.65 2.55
CA LYS A 93 -26.78 29.72 3.67
C LYS A 93 -28.24 29.60 3.23
N ALA A 94 -28.52 29.77 1.94
CA ALA A 94 -29.82 29.52 1.35
C ALA A 94 -30.08 28.04 0.98
N GLN A 95 -29.12 27.16 1.28
CA GLN A 95 -29.12 25.72 1.00
C GLN A 95 -28.93 25.33 -0.47
N ASN A 96 -28.51 26.25 -1.34
CA ASN A 96 -28.15 25.91 -2.72
C ASN A 96 -26.78 25.20 -2.73
N ILE A 97 -26.65 24.13 -3.54
CA ILE A 97 -25.47 23.25 -3.54
C ILE A 97 -24.80 23.26 -4.91
N THR A 98 -23.48 23.42 -4.90
CA THR A 98 -22.63 23.17 -6.07
C THR A 98 -21.72 21.99 -5.82
N THR A 99 -21.67 21.07 -6.77
CA THR A 99 -20.72 19.95 -6.79
C THR A 99 -19.51 20.36 -7.63
N SER A 100 -18.31 20.12 -7.11
CA SER A 100 -17.07 20.42 -7.82
C SER A 100 -16.86 19.52 -9.04
N THR A 101 -15.85 19.85 -9.85
CA THR A 101 -15.25 18.87 -10.75
C THR A 101 -14.64 17.71 -9.97
N ILE A 102 -14.54 16.54 -10.60
CA ILE A 102 -13.86 15.37 -10.04
C ILE A 102 -12.35 15.54 -10.20
N VAL A 103 -11.60 15.30 -9.13
CA VAL A 103 -10.13 15.29 -9.14
C VAL A 103 -9.64 13.92 -8.70
N GLN A 104 -8.77 13.32 -9.50
CA GLN A 104 -8.11 12.07 -9.11
C GLN A 104 -6.94 12.37 -8.17
N ALA A 105 -6.88 11.64 -7.06
CA ALA A 105 -5.78 11.72 -6.11
C ALA A 105 -5.30 10.32 -5.76
N THR A 106 -3.99 10.12 -5.81
CA THR A 106 -3.35 8.82 -5.56
C THR A 106 -2.45 8.92 -4.34
N THR A 107 -2.56 7.97 -3.41
CA THR A 107 -1.61 7.87 -2.29
C THR A 107 -0.22 7.50 -2.80
N ALA A 108 0.82 7.96 -2.11
CA ALA A 108 2.19 7.60 -2.46
C ALA A 108 2.51 6.15 -2.04
N LYS A 109 3.49 5.54 -2.71
CA LYS A 109 4.07 4.27 -2.27
C LYS A 109 4.91 4.49 -1.01
N ASN A 110 5.01 3.48 -0.15
CA ASN A 110 6.00 3.50 0.92
C ASN A 110 7.36 3.03 0.37
N MET A 111 8.15 3.98 -0.12
CA MET A 111 9.46 3.72 -0.72
C MET A 111 10.49 3.13 0.26
N GLU A 112 10.20 3.11 1.56
CA GLU A 112 11.06 2.48 2.57
C GLU A 112 11.10 0.95 2.42
N TYR A 113 10.00 0.34 1.95
CA TYR A 113 9.84 -1.12 1.80
C TYR A 113 9.60 -1.58 0.37
N TYR A 114 9.52 -0.63 -0.57
CA TYR A 114 9.19 -0.86 -1.97
C TYR A 114 10.44 -0.87 -2.85
N ILE A 115 10.53 -1.85 -3.74
CA ILE A 115 11.63 -2.05 -4.69
C ILE A 115 11.11 -2.27 -6.11
N ASN A 116 11.83 -1.74 -7.10
CA ASN A 116 11.48 -1.85 -8.53
C ASN A 116 12.70 -1.82 -9.45
N GLU A 117 13.89 -2.04 -8.91
CA GLU A 117 15.13 -2.09 -9.68
C GLU A 117 15.44 -3.56 -9.97
N LYS A 118 15.59 -3.88 -11.26
CA LYS A 118 16.07 -5.18 -11.69
C LYS A 118 17.53 -5.37 -11.24
N ASP A 119 17.89 -6.60 -10.89
CA ASP A 119 19.21 -7.00 -10.42
C ASP A 119 19.63 -6.29 -9.10
N LYS A 120 18.67 -5.69 -8.37
CA LYS A 120 18.91 -5.12 -7.05
C LYS A 120 19.22 -6.24 -6.07
N LEU A 121 20.38 -6.15 -5.41
CA LEU A 121 20.73 -7.04 -4.31
C LEU A 121 19.69 -6.90 -3.21
N LEU A 122 19.01 -7.99 -2.88
CA LEU A 122 18.01 -8.08 -1.84
C LEU A 122 18.69 -8.40 -0.51
N ALA A 123 19.37 -9.53 -0.48
CA ALA A 123 19.97 -10.06 0.73
C ALA A 123 21.29 -10.77 0.43
N THR A 124 22.20 -10.71 1.41
CA THR A 124 23.39 -11.55 1.50
C THR A 124 23.22 -12.47 2.70
N ILE A 125 23.36 -13.78 2.51
CA ILE A 125 23.33 -14.76 3.61
C ILE A 125 24.71 -15.42 3.72
N LEU A 126 25.28 -15.38 4.92
CA LEU A 126 26.61 -15.89 5.25
C LEU A 126 26.46 -17.17 6.07
N ASN A 127 27.05 -18.28 5.61
CA ASN A 127 27.14 -19.51 6.38
C ASN A 127 28.52 -19.64 7.04
N ASP A 128 28.55 -19.69 8.38
CA ASP A 128 29.78 -19.77 9.18
C ASP A 128 30.46 -21.16 9.11
N GLN A 129 29.77 -22.23 8.69
CA GLN A 129 30.35 -23.58 8.60
C GLN A 129 31.19 -23.81 7.34
N ASP A 130 30.90 -23.12 6.22
CA ASP A 130 31.53 -23.40 4.92
C ASP A 130 32.08 -22.16 4.19
N ALA A 131 32.10 -20.97 4.82
CA ALA A 131 32.43 -19.69 4.17
C ALA A 131 31.62 -19.38 2.89
N ASN A 132 30.51 -20.10 2.68
CA ASN A 132 29.66 -19.92 1.51
C ASN A 132 28.76 -18.69 1.72
N THR A 133 28.94 -17.70 0.87
CA THR A 133 28.06 -16.53 0.74
C THR A 133 27.01 -16.82 -0.32
N ARG A 134 25.75 -16.47 -0.04
CA ARG A 134 24.65 -16.50 -1.01
C ARG A 134 24.11 -15.10 -1.21
N LEU A 135 23.98 -14.69 -2.46
CA LEU A 135 23.41 -13.41 -2.86
C LEU A 135 22.04 -13.66 -3.50
N PHE A 136 21.10 -12.76 -3.22
CA PHE A 136 19.76 -12.80 -3.81
C PHE A 136 19.47 -11.48 -4.48
N PHE A 137 18.93 -11.53 -5.70
CA PHE A 137 18.70 -10.35 -6.53
C PHE A 137 17.28 -10.35 -7.09
N LYS A 138 16.71 -9.16 -7.21
CA LYS A 138 15.40 -8.98 -7.86
C LYS A 138 15.49 -9.27 -9.35
N ASP A 139 14.54 -10.04 -9.90
CA ASP A 139 14.65 -10.48 -11.30
C ASP A 139 14.00 -9.52 -12.33
N SER A 140 13.17 -8.58 -11.86
CA SER A 140 12.40 -7.67 -12.72
C SER A 140 12.37 -6.24 -12.22
N SER A 141 12.05 -5.29 -13.10
CA SER A 141 11.78 -3.90 -12.73
C SER A 141 10.36 -3.65 -12.19
N ASP A 142 9.54 -4.70 -12.13
CA ASP A 142 8.17 -4.60 -11.63
C ASP A 142 8.19 -4.32 -10.11
N GLY A 143 7.22 -3.53 -9.65
CA GLY A 143 7.12 -3.14 -8.25
C GLY A 143 6.88 -4.30 -7.29
N ALA A 144 7.63 -4.34 -6.19
CA ALA A 144 7.37 -5.28 -5.11
C ALA A 144 7.65 -4.66 -3.74
N ILE A 145 6.96 -5.15 -2.73
CA ILE A 145 7.38 -5.01 -1.33
C ILE A 145 8.20 -6.24 -0.95
N VAL A 146 9.22 -6.04 -0.11
CA VAL A 146 10.15 -7.12 0.24
C VAL A 146 10.37 -7.20 1.75
N ALA A 147 10.50 -8.42 2.26
CA ALA A 147 10.97 -8.70 3.60
C ALA A 147 11.90 -9.92 3.62
N MET A 148 12.57 -10.13 4.75
CA MET A 148 13.18 -11.41 5.07
C MET A 148 12.17 -12.26 5.84
N ALA A 149 11.95 -13.47 5.37
CA ALA A 149 11.14 -14.48 6.07
C ALA A 149 12.03 -15.63 6.51
N TYR A 150 11.61 -16.32 7.56
CA TYR A 150 12.12 -17.66 7.82
C TYR A 150 11.01 -18.71 7.68
N THR A 151 11.38 -19.97 7.46
CA THR A 151 10.43 -21.09 7.46
C THR A 151 10.99 -22.20 8.34
N GLN A 152 10.19 -22.64 9.32
CA GLN A 152 10.48 -23.86 10.06
C GLN A 152 9.81 -25.03 9.34
N VAL A 153 10.59 -26.03 8.93
CA VAL A 153 10.03 -27.23 8.28
C VAL A 153 9.89 -28.32 9.33
N GLU A 154 8.66 -28.77 9.56
CA GLU A 154 8.39 -29.99 10.32
C GLU A 154 8.53 -31.20 9.39
N ASN A 155 9.54 -32.05 9.65
CA ASN A 155 9.64 -33.43 9.14
C ASN A 155 9.33 -33.68 7.65
N SER A 156 10.15 -33.15 6.73
CA SER A 156 10.33 -33.81 5.42
C SER A 156 11.51 -33.23 4.64
N SER A 157 12.63 -33.94 4.63
CA SER A 157 13.54 -33.90 3.48
C SER A 157 12.95 -34.77 2.37
N PRO A 158 13.02 -34.35 1.08
CA PRO A 158 12.71 -35.21 -0.07
C PRO A 158 13.45 -36.55 -0.05
N ASP A 159 14.58 -36.63 0.67
CA ASP A 159 15.47 -37.78 0.73
C ASP A 159 15.21 -38.71 1.93
N GLY A 160 14.09 -38.52 2.66
CA GLY A 160 13.72 -39.39 3.78
C GLY A 160 14.61 -39.26 5.02
N ILE A 161 15.50 -38.26 5.05
CA ILE A 161 16.34 -37.95 6.20
C ILE A 161 15.50 -37.14 7.21
N LYS A 162 15.38 -37.66 8.44
CA LYS A 162 14.78 -36.92 9.56
C LYS A 162 15.77 -35.88 10.04
N PHE A 163 15.38 -34.62 9.87
CA PHE A 163 16.16 -33.47 10.27
C PHE A 163 15.39 -32.74 11.36
N ASP A 164 15.85 -32.79 12.60
CA ASP A 164 15.24 -32.01 13.68
C ASP A 164 15.50 -30.50 13.46
N ASN A 165 14.42 -29.71 13.36
CA ASN A 165 14.36 -28.24 13.46
C ASN A 165 15.27 -27.40 12.54
N PHE A 166 15.07 -27.47 11.21
CA PHE A 166 15.71 -26.54 10.28
C PHE A 166 14.92 -25.24 10.15
N THR A 167 15.65 -24.11 10.23
CA THR A 167 15.12 -22.78 9.89
C THR A 167 15.74 -22.35 8.56
N TRP A 168 14.89 -22.17 7.54
CA TRP A 168 15.30 -21.60 6.25
C TRP A 168 15.16 -20.09 6.28
N LEU A 169 16.08 -19.36 5.67
CA LEU A 169 15.99 -17.90 5.52
C LEU A 169 15.99 -17.52 4.05
N HIS A 170 15.04 -16.69 3.63
CA HIS A 170 14.94 -16.24 2.25
C HIS A 170 14.22 -14.88 2.15
N PRO A 171 14.44 -14.12 1.06
CA PRO A 171 13.57 -13.01 0.71
C PRO A 171 12.14 -13.51 0.47
N ILE A 172 11.16 -12.67 0.78
CA ILE A 172 9.79 -12.81 0.29
C ILE A 172 9.41 -11.51 -0.42
N LEU A 173 9.08 -11.61 -1.70
CA LEU A 173 8.59 -10.49 -2.49
C LEU A 173 7.08 -10.63 -2.66
N VAL A 174 6.36 -9.52 -2.55
CA VAL A 174 4.95 -9.44 -2.93
C VAL A 174 4.76 -8.32 -3.94
N SER A 175 4.08 -8.62 -5.03
CA SER A 175 3.86 -7.72 -6.17
C SER A 175 2.41 -7.83 -6.67
N THR A 176 1.94 -6.84 -7.40
CA THR A 176 0.67 -6.92 -8.17
C THR A 176 0.86 -7.55 -9.55
N THR A 177 2.10 -7.88 -9.91
CA THR A 177 2.48 -8.62 -11.12
C THR A 177 3.26 -9.87 -10.75
N GLU A 178 3.11 -10.93 -11.53
CA GLU A 178 3.84 -12.18 -11.33
C GLU A 178 5.36 -11.97 -11.39
N ASN A 179 5.84 -11.21 -12.38
CA ASN A 179 7.27 -10.94 -12.54
C ASN A 179 7.85 -10.09 -11.40
N GLY A 180 7.07 -9.19 -10.80
CA GLY A 180 7.55 -8.39 -9.67
C GLY A 180 7.88 -9.23 -8.44
N ALA A 181 7.24 -10.38 -8.29
CA ALA A 181 7.48 -11.32 -7.21
C ALA A 181 8.69 -12.25 -7.44
N LYS A 182 9.35 -12.19 -8.61
CA LYS A 182 10.48 -13.08 -8.93
C LYS A 182 11.82 -12.51 -8.42
N TYR A 183 12.66 -13.41 -7.95
CA TYR A 183 14.05 -13.15 -7.58
C TYR A 183 14.91 -14.36 -7.96
N TYR A 184 16.22 -14.15 -8.11
CA TYR A 184 17.19 -15.21 -8.36
C TYR A 184 18.31 -15.17 -7.33
N GLY A 185 18.98 -16.30 -7.12
CA GLY A 185 20.17 -16.42 -6.26
C GLY A 185 21.45 -15.92 -6.94
N ASP A 186 22.57 -16.60 -6.72
CA ASP A 186 23.88 -16.21 -7.26
C ASP A 186 23.91 -16.11 -8.81
N SER A 187 23.11 -16.93 -9.51
CA SER A 187 22.99 -16.91 -10.97
C SER A 187 21.56 -17.22 -11.44
N ARG A 188 21.15 -16.79 -12.65
CA ARG A 188 19.80 -17.10 -13.17
C ARG A 188 19.64 -18.56 -13.61
N ASP A 189 20.73 -19.18 -14.07
CA ASP A 189 20.68 -20.42 -14.86
C ASP A 189 20.95 -21.69 -14.05
N GLU A 190 21.17 -21.58 -12.74
CA GLU A 190 21.31 -22.75 -11.87
C GLU A 190 19.97 -23.45 -11.67
N TRP A 191 19.97 -24.78 -11.78
CA TRP A 191 18.82 -25.66 -11.53
C TRP A 191 18.06 -25.31 -10.24
N TYR A 192 18.79 -24.97 -9.19
CA TYR A 192 18.24 -24.54 -7.90
C TYR A 192 17.47 -23.20 -7.98
N ASN A 193 17.97 -22.22 -8.72
CA ASN A 193 17.34 -20.90 -8.86
C ASN A 193 16.06 -20.97 -9.71
N GLN A 194 15.84 -22.05 -10.47
CA GLN A 194 14.57 -22.29 -11.17
C GLN A 194 13.39 -22.45 -10.20
N SER A 195 13.61 -23.05 -9.01
CA SER A 195 12.56 -23.21 -7.99
C SER A 195 12.14 -21.90 -7.32
N MET A 196 12.99 -20.87 -7.32
CA MET A 196 12.68 -19.53 -6.80
C MET A 196 11.70 -18.73 -7.68
N ASN A 197 11.41 -19.25 -8.87
CA ASN A 197 10.40 -18.68 -9.78
C ASN A 197 9.00 -19.24 -9.55
N ASP A 198 8.82 -20.15 -8.59
CA ASP A 198 7.49 -20.58 -8.19
C ASP A 198 6.76 -19.38 -7.56
N ILE A 199 5.70 -18.91 -8.22
CA ILE A 199 4.91 -17.77 -7.77
C ILE A 199 3.52 -18.24 -7.35
N TYR A 200 3.08 -17.74 -6.20
CA TYR A 200 1.75 -17.99 -5.68
C TYR A 200 0.93 -16.71 -5.75
N ASP A 201 -0.34 -16.81 -6.14
CA ASP A 201 -1.25 -15.68 -6.11
C ASP A 201 -2.26 -15.75 -4.95
N PHE A 202 -2.69 -14.58 -4.51
CA PHE A 202 -3.76 -14.41 -3.52
C PHE A 202 -4.46 -13.07 -3.75
N GLU A 203 -5.66 -12.92 -3.20
CA GLU A 203 -6.41 -11.65 -3.26
C GLU A 203 -6.51 -11.04 -1.86
N TYR A 204 -6.32 -9.73 -1.78
CA TYR A 204 -6.56 -8.97 -0.55
C TYR A 204 -7.22 -7.63 -0.87
N LYS A 205 -8.34 -7.34 -0.21
CA LYS A 205 -9.14 -6.11 -0.40
C LYS A 205 -9.48 -5.81 -1.87
N GLY A 206 -9.73 -6.85 -2.68
CA GLY A 206 -10.05 -6.74 -4.10
C GLY A 206 -8.85 -6.50 -5.02
N VAL A 207 -7.62 -6.59 -4.49
CA VAL A 207 -6.38 -6.51 -5.27
C VAL A 207 -5.75 -7.89 -5.37
N LYS A 208 -5.40 -8.31 -6.58
CA LYS A 208 -4.65 -9.54 -6.83
C LYS A 208 -3.16 -9.30 -6.59
N TYR A 209 -2.57 -10.14 -5.76
CA TYR A 209 -1.15 -10.15 -5.45
C TYR A 209 -0.51 -11.46 -5.89
N TYR A 210 0.80 -11.39 -6.07
CA TYR A 210 1.71 -12.48 -6.38
C TYR A 210 2.81 -12.44 -5.32
N CYS A 211 3.15 -13.59 -4.75
CA CYS A 211 4.27 -13.72 -3.83
C CYS A 211 5.24 -14.80 -4.27
N SER A 212 6.52 -14.54 -4.01
CA SER A 212 7.58 -15.50 -4.26
C SER A 212 7.37 -16.77 -3.44
N SER A 213 7.83 -17.90 -3.97
CA SER A 213 7.98 -19.12 -3.19
C SER A 213 8.94 -18.94 -2.03
N MET A 214 8.82 -19.85 -1.07
CA MET A 214 9.70 -19.98 0.09
C MET A 214 10.66 -21.17 -0.12
N THR A 215 11.18 -21.34 -1.34
CA THR A 215 12.08 -22.43 -1.70
C THR A 215 13.53 -21.94 -1.67
N GLY A 216 14.32 -22.38 -0.69
CA GLY A 216 15.72 -21.98 -0.61
C GLY A 216 16.48 -22.83 0.39
N TRP A 217 17.56 -23.48 -0.07
CA TRP A 217 18.38 -24.43 0.70
C TRP A 217 19.41 -23.74 1.62
N VAL A 218 19.14 -22.52 2.11
CA VAL A 218 20.04 -21.88 3.08
C VAL A 218 19.62 -22.21 4.51
N VAL A 219 20.20 -23.30 5.00
CA VAL A 219 20.07 -23.84 6.35
C VAL A 219 20.68 -22.86 7.37
N MET A 220 19.89 -22.41 8.35
CA MET A 220 20.38 -21.60 9.49
C MET A 220 20.79 -22.41 10.74
N GLY A 221 21.23 -23.66 10.53
CA GLY A 221 21.96 -24.40 11.54
C GLY A 221 21.23 -25.60 12.15
N TYR A 222 22.04 -26.60 12.48
CA TYR A 222 21.77 -27.66 13.45
C TYR A 222 22.45 -27.22 14.76
N ASN A 223 21.71 -27.09 15.86
CA ASN A 223 22.24 -26.71 17.19
C ASN A 223 23.05 -25.38 17.22
N GLU A 224 22.37 -24.23 17.19
CA GLU A 224 22.89 -22.89 17.57
C GLU A 224 23.83 -22.13 16.60
N PHE A 225 24.07 -22.63 15.37
CA PHE A 225 24.84 -21.91 14.35
C PHE A 225 23.97 -20.96 13.51
N PHE A 226 23.93 -19.67 13.86
CA PHE A 226 23.16 -18.66 13.12
C PHE A 226 23.91 -18.19 11.86
N SER A 227 23.34 -18.40 10.68
CA SER A 227 23.74 -17.67 9.47
C SER A 227 23.49 -16.18 9.69
N ARG A 228 24.50 -15.35 9.47
CA ARG A 228 24.32 -13.89 9.48
C ARG A 228 23.75 -13.47 8.14
N TYR A 229 22.85 -12.49 8.14
CA TYR A 229 22.37 -11.90 6.90
C TYR A 229 22.43 -10.38 6.94
N THR A 230 22.54 -9.79 5.75
CA THR A 230 22.40 -8.35 5.55
C THR A 230 21.42 -8.09 4.41
N THR A 231 20.71 -6.97 4.48
CA THR A 231 19.75 -6.52 3.46
C THR A 231 20.11 -5.13 2.98
N THR A 232 19.70 -4.80 1.75
CA THR A 232 19.81 -3.43 1.22
C THR A 232 18.55 -2.60 1.46
N PHE A 233 17.50 -3.24 1.96
CA PHE A 233 16.20 -2.65 2.26
C PHE A 233 15.90 -2.72 3.75
N LYS A 234 15.04 -1.82 4.23
CA LYS A 234 14.52 -1.91 5.59
C LYS A 234 13.53 -3.06 5.66
N THR A 235 13.65 -3.90 6.69
CA THR A 235 12.68 -4.95 6.92
C THR A 235 11.42 -4.38 7.55
N LEU A 236 10.25 -4.84 7.10
CA LEU A 236 8.96 -4.48 7.72
C LEU A 236 8.86 -4.93 9.19
N ASN A 237 9.79 -5.73 9.73
CA ASN A 237 9.88 -6.04 11.16
C ASN A 237 10.81 -5.04 11.89
N GLU A 238 10.31 -4.43 12.97
CA GLU A 238 11.03 -3.42 13.77
C GLU A 238 12.09 -4.04 14.69
N SER A 239 11.94 -5.33 15.01
CA SER A 239 13.04 -6.10 15.59
C SER A 239 13.90 -6.64 14.45
N THR A 240 15.22 -6.71 14.64
CA THR A 240 16.21 -7.36 13.74
C THR A 240 15.91 -8.85 13.44
N ASN A 241 14.75 -9.34 13.85
CA ASN A 241 14.29 -10.69 13.61
C ASN A 241 13.52 -10.74 12.29
N PRO A 242 13.73 -11.75 11.45
CA PRO A 242 12.95 -11.96 10.23
C PRO A 242 11.46 -12.16 10.55
N TYR A 243 10.61 -12.17 9.52
CA TYR A 243 9.19 -12.47 9.67
C TYR A 243 9.03 -13.80 10.41
N LYS A 244 8.54 -13.74 11.66
CA LYS A 244 8.51 -14.91 12.53
C LYS A 244 7.43 -15.87 12.07
N ASN A 245 7.83 -17.02 11.53
CA ASN A 245 6.86 -17.95 10.99
C ASN A 245 6.28 -18.85 12.09
N GLY A 246 4.99 -18.66 12.31
CA GLY A 246 4.04 -19.72 12.66
C GLY A 246 2.97 -19.89 11.58
N VAL A 247 3.23 -19.42 10.35
CA VAL A 247 2.28 -19.36 9.22
C VAL A 247 2.78 -20.31 8.12
N SER A 248 2.07 -21.41 7.94
CA SER A 248 2.40 -22.47 6.97
C SER A 248 2.18 -22.02 5.52
N GLY A 249 3.12 -21.26 4.95
CA GLY A 249 3.34 -21.20 3.50
C GLY A 249 3.45 -19.79 2.86
N PRO A 250 3.82 -19.73 1.57
CA PRO A 250 4.12 -18.49 0.86
C PRO A 250 2.96 -17.49 0.83
N LYS A 251 1.73 -17.95 0.64
CA LYS A 251 0.53 -17.08 0.57
C LYS A 251 0.21 -16.41 1.90
N GLU A 252 0.35 -17.15 3.00
CA GLU A 252 0.09 -16.63 4.33
C GLU A 252 1.12 -15.57 4.71
N ALA A 253 2.40 -15.82 4.43
CA ALA A 253 3.47 -14.85 4.61
C ALA A 253 3.28 -13.62 3.71
N GLY A 254 2.91 -13.81 2.44
CA GLY A 254 2.64 -12.73 1.50
C GLY A 254 1.47 -11.85 1.95
N LEU A 255 0.35 -12.45 2.37
CA LEU A 255 -0.80 -11.72 2.92
C LEU A 255 -0.42 -10.90 4.14
N ALA A 256 0.34 -11.50 5.05
CA ALA A 256 0.71 -10.86 6.30
C ALA A 256 1.74 -9.73 6.09
N LEU A 257 2.59 -9.84 5.06
CA LEU A 257 3.46 -8.75 4.61
C LEU A 257 2.65 -7.58 4.04
N VAL A 258 1.63 -7.85 3.20
CA VAL A 258 0.74 -6.82 2.65
C VAL A 258 0.01 -6.08 3.77
N LYS A 259 -0.61 -6.79 4.72
CA LYS A 259 -1.29 -6.18 5.86
C LYS A 259 -0.39 -5.21 6.62
N LYS A 260 0.84 -5.65 6.92
CA LYS A 260 1.81 -4.81 7.62
C LYS A 260 2.23 -3.58 6.81
N TYR A 261 2.45 -3.73 5.50
CA TYR A 261 2.76 -2.60 4.62
C TYR A 261 1.63 -1.58 4.56
N LEU A 262 0.38 -2.04 4.65
CA LEU A 262 -0.82 -1.20 4.69
C LEU A 262 -1.08 -0.59 6.09
N GLY A 263 -0.28 -0.93 7.10
CA GLY A 263 -0.39 -0.39 8.47
C GLY A 263 -1.44 -1.10 9.34
N GLU A 264 -1.73 -2.37 9.07
CA GLU A 264 -2.70 -3.21 9.78
C GLU A 264 -2.07 -4.15 10.83
#